data_AF-A0AAD7I1B9-F1
#
_entry.id   AF-A0AAD7I1B9-F1
#
_cell.length_a   1.000
_cell.length_b   1.000
_cell.length_c   1.000
_cell.angle_alpha   90.00
_cell.angle_beta   90.00
_cell.angle_gamma   90.00
#
_symmetry.space_group_name_H-M   'P 1'
#
loop_
_entity.id
_entity.type
_entity.pdbx_description
1 polymer ?
#
loop_
_entity_poly.entity_id
_entity_poly.type
_entity_poly.pdbx_seq_one_letter_code
_entity_poly.pdbx_strand_id
1 'polypeptide(L)'
;MVNDITSKMWGVFDETGIFPALCRHGFVLLLVDMIRSGEFSYGKNQGGQYDIACHFEATIRNSKLSDRAKENALKMLIGAFHGHAHNRLCQLSFLATYMEGLGLEDLEGCERFFSHSNDLAKCQEITQFIKHHDSFETYANLSK
;
A
#
# COMPACT_ATOMS: atom_id res chain seq x y z
N MET A 1 29.32 7.55 22.12
CA MET A 1 27.95 7.06 22.38
C MET A 1 26.99 8.08 21.81
N VAL A 2 26.27 7.72 20.75
CA VAL A 2 25.15 8.54 20.26
C VAL A 2 24.05 8.41 21.32
N ASN A 3 23.59 9.52 21.88
CA ASN A 3 22.44 9.54 22.80
C ASN A 3 21.18 9.11 22.01
N ASP A 4 20.31 8.32 22.63
CA ASP A 4 19.07 7.77 22.05
C ASP A 4 18.17 8.85 21.40
N ILE A 5 18.16 10.06 21.95
CA ILE A 5 17.47 11.24 21.39
C ILE A 5 18.12 11.66 20.06
N THR A 6 19.44 11.69 20.01
CA THR A 6 20.18 12.04 18.79
C THR A 6 20.01 10.95 17.74
N SER A 7 19.99 9.67 18.14
CA SER A 7 19.73 8.54 17.23
C SER A 7 18.34 8.62 16.59
N LYS A 8 17.30 8.96 17.35
CA LYS A 8 15.95 9.17 16.83
C LYS A 8 15.87 10.37 15.87
N MET A 9 16.49 11.50 16.22
CA MET A 9 16.52 12.68 15.34
C MET A 9 17.23 12.41 14.02
N TRP A 10 18.31 11.63 14.03
CA TRP A 10 19.01 11.27 12.79
C TRP A 10 18.25 10.24 11.95
N GLY A 11 17.54 9.30 12.58
CA GLY A 11 16.73 8.30 11.88
C GLY A 11 15.62 8.88 11.01
N VAL A 12 15.08 10.06 11.36
CA VAL A 12 14.09 10.78 10.53
C VAL A 12 14.68 11.15 9.15
N PHE A 13 15.99 11.35 9.03
CA PHE A 13 16.62 11.62 7.73
C PHE A 13 16.86 10.37 6.89
N ASP A 14 16.73 9.17 7.47
CA ASP A 14 16.78 7.91 6.74
C ASP A 14 15.38 7.52 6.18
N GLU A 15 14.32 8.19 6.63
CA GLU A 15 12.96 7.99 6.13
C GLU A 15 12.81 8.60 4.73
N THR A 16 12.45 7.75 3.77
CA THR A 16 12.29 8.17 2.37
C THR A 16 10.82 8.33 1.96
N GLY A 17 9.90 7.94 2.83
CA GLY A 17 8.46 8.06 2.61
C GLY A 17 7.66 7.16 3.55
N ILE A 18 6.38 6.97 3.23
CA ILE A 18 5.44 6.13 3.99
C ILE A 18 4.87 5.02 3.12
N PHE A 19 4.56 3.89 3.75
CA PHE A 19 3.90 2.74 3.13
C PHE A 19 2.54 2.48 3.80
N PRO A 20 1.43 2.99 3.21
CA PRO A 20 0.10 2.75 3.73
C PRO A 20 -0.47 1.41 3.24
N ALA A 21 -1.26 0.77 4.10
CA ALA A 21 -2.19 -0.29 3.73
C ALA A 21 -3.59 0.15 4.13
N LEU A 22 -4.52 0.16 3.17
CA LEU A 22 -5.91 0.54 3.38
C LEU A 22 -6.82 -0.66 3.24
N CYS A 23 -7.96 -0.65 3.94
CA CYS A 23 -9.02 -1.61 3.66
C CYS A 23 -9.79 -1.20 2.39
N ARG A 24 -10.63 -2.10 1.87
CA ARG A 24 -11.52 -1.83 0.72
C ARG A 24 -12.49 -0.65 0.90
N HIS A 25 -12.64 -0.14 2.12
CA HIS A 25 -13.47 1.03 2.40
C HIS A 25 -12.66 2.32 2.48
N GLY A 26 -11.33 2.26 2.33
CA GLY A 26 -10.43 3.41 2.40
C GLY A 26 -9.91 3.75 3.81
N PHE A 27 -10.17 2.93 4.84
CA PHE A 27 -9.57 3.16 6.16
C PHE A 27 -8.11 2.76 6.15
N VAL A 28 -7.25 3.57 6.77
CA VAL A 28 -5.84 3.22 6.95
C VAL A 28 -5.74 2.14 8.03
N LEU A 29 -5.30 0.95 7.64
CA LEU A 29 -5.08 -0.18 8.54
C LEU A 29 -3.67 -0.17 9.13
N LEU A 30 -2.69 0.22 8.32
CA LEU A 30 -1.30 0.26 8.68
C LEU A 30 -0.61 1.39 7.93
N LEU A 31 0.30 2.07 8.62
CA LEU A 31 1.24 3.02 8.05
C LEU A 31 2.63 2.66 8.57
N VAL A 32 3.60 2.53 7.68
CA VAL A 32 4.99 2.21 8.05
C VAL A 32 5.93 3.19 7.37
N ASP A 33 6.93 3.67 8.10
CA ASP A 33 7.98 4.50 7.52
C ASP A 33 8.88 3.64 6.62
N MET A 34 9.15 4.14 5.42
CA MET A 34 10.07 3.49 4.48
C MET A 34 11.49 3.94 4.78
N ILE A 35 12.19 3.16 5.61
CA ILE A 35 13.60 3.40 5.95
C ILE A 35 14.50 2.69 4.92
N ARG A 36 14.12 1.46 4.52
CA ARG A 36 14.86 0.67 3.51
C ARG A 36 13.90 -0.01 2.53
N SER A 37 14.37 -0.18 1.30
CA SER A 37 13.65 -0.94 0.29
C SER A 37 13.51 -2.42 0.72
N GLY A 38 12.30 -2.96 0.60
CA GLY A 38 12.01 -4.37 0.92
C GLY A 38 11.40 -4.62 2.30
N GLU A 39 11.08 -3.59 3.09
CA GLU A 39 10.35 -3.70 4.35
C GLU A 39 8.84 -3.90 4.10
N PHE A 40 8.48 -5.05 3.53
CA PHE A 40 7.10 -5.40 3.22
C PHE A 40 6.53 -6.37 4.25
N SER A 41 5.35 -6.04 4.79
CA SER A 41 4.58 -6.92 5.67
C SER A 41 3.15 -7.06 5.14
N TYR A 42 2.94 -8.04 4.24
CA TYR A 42 1.60 -8.45 3.87
C TYR A 42 1.08 -9.49 4.87
N GLY A 43 -0.17 -9.32 5.31
CA GLY A 43 -0.88 -10.32 6.10
C GLY A 43 -1.18 -11.59 5.29
N LYS A 44 -1.65 -12.63 5.99
CA LYS A 44 -2.06 -13.89 5.35
C LYS A 44 -3.29 -13.68 4.47
N ASN A 45 -3.30 -14.29 3.28
CA ASN A 45 -4.34 -14.24 2.25
C ASN A 45 -4.70 -12.80 1.81
N GLN A 46 -3.70 -11.93 1.68
CA GLN A 46 -3.90 -10.53 1.27
C GLN A 46 -3.54 -10.33 -0.21
N GLY A 47 -4.22 -9.36 -0.82
CA GLY A 47 -3.89 -8.83 -2.13
C GLY A 47 -3.08 -7.54 -2.01
N GLY A 48 -1.99 -7.42 -2.77
CA GLY A 48 -1.23 -6.17 -2.90
C GLY A 48 -1.40 -5.59 -4.30
N GLN A 49 -1.91 -4.36 -4.42
CA GLN A 49 -2.05 -3.71 -5.71
C GLN A 49 -0.81 -2.88 -6.06
N TYR A 50 -0.37 -3.03 -7.31
CA TYR A 50 0.55 -2.14 -8.00
C TYR A 50 0.23 -2.14 -9.48
N ASP A 51 0.38 -1.00 -10.14
CA ASP A 51 0.31 -0.92 -11.61
C ASP A 51 1.30 -1.88 -12.27
N ILE A 52 2.46 -2.05 -11.65
CA ILE A 52 3.51 -2.95 -12.11
C ILE A 52 3.47 -4.32 -11.44
N ALA A 53 2.33 -4.75 -10.89
CA ALA A 53 2.22 -5.99 -10.09
C ALA A 53 2.82 -7.23 -10.77
N CYS A 54 2.74 -7.35 -12.10
CA CYS A 54 3.35 -8.47 -12.82
C CYS A 54 4.89 -8.48 -12.76
N HIS A 55 5.52 -7.31 -12.78
CA HIS A 55 6.96 -7.19 -12.59
C HIS A 55 7.32 -7.28 -11.10
N PHE A 56 6.47 -6.70 -10.25
CA PHE A 56 6.69 -6.70 -8.81
C PHE A 56 6.58 -8.11 -8.21
N GLU A 57 5.69 -8.95 -8.69
CA GLU A 57 5.61 -10.37 -8.32
C GLU A 57 6.94 -11.08 -8.63
N ALA A 58 7.54 -10.82 -9.81
CA ALA A 58 8.84 -11.38 -10.15
C ALA A 58 9.94 -10.88 -9.19
N THR A 59 9.91 -9.60 -8.81
CA THR A 59 10.82 -9.04 -7.79
C THR A 59 10.65 -9.74 -6.44
N ILE A 60 9.41 -9.90 -5.95
CA ILE A 60 9.14 -10.58 -4.67
C ILE A 60 9.65 -12.02 -4.74
N ARG A 61 9.33 -12.75 -5.81
CA ARG A 61 9.73 -14.15 -6.01
C ARG A 61 11.25 -14.34 -6.01
N ASN A 62 11.99 -13.36 -6.52
CA ASN A 62 13.46 -13.38 -6.60
C ASN A 62 14.15 -12.72 -5.38
N SER A 63 13.38 -12.27 -4.40
CA SER A 63 13.90 -11.64 -3.19
C SER A 63 13.89 -12.59 -1.99
N LYS A 64 14.46 -12.14 -0.88
CA LYS A 64 14.37 -12.82 0.43
C LYS A 64 12.93 -12.91 0.98
N LEU A 65 11.97 -12.23 0.36
CA LEU A 65 10.56 -12.25 0.75
C LEU A 65 9.76 -13.39 0.11
N SER A 66 10.36 -14.14 -0.83
CA SER A 66 9.66 -15.18 -1.61
C SER A 66 8.96 -16.22 -0.73
N ASP A 67 9.64 -16.73 0.30
CA ASP A 67 9.08 -17.76 1.18
C ASP A 67 7.94 -17.20 2.02
N ARG A 68 8.12 -16.03 2.63
CA ARG A 68 7.05 -15.33 3.38
C ARG A 68 5.85 -15.00 2.51
N ALA A 69 6.07 -14.57 1.26
CA ALA A 69 4.99 -14.27 0.32
C ALA A 69 4.17 -15.52 -0.01
N LYS A 70 4.82 -16.67 -0.19
CA LYS A 70 4.15 -17.96 -0.40
C LYS A 70 3.40 -18.43 0.85
N GLU A 71 4.04 -18.38 2.02
CA GLU A 71 3.43 -18.74 3.31
C GLU A 71 2.17 -17.91 3.60
N ASN A 72 2.21 -16.63 3.25
CA ASN A 72 1.09 -15.73 3.40
C ASN A 72 0.11 -15.75 2.21
N ALA A 73 0.33 -16.58 1.19
CA ALA A 73 -0.50 -16.63 -0.02
C ALA A 73 -0.76 -15.22 -0.62
N LEU A 74 0.28 -14.37 -0.64
CA LEU A 74 0.21 -13.03 -1.20
C LEU A 74 -0.15 -13.11 -2.68
N LYS A 75 -1.16 -12.33 -3.09
CA LYS A 75 -1.50 -12.16 -4.50
C LYS A 75 -1.22 -10.74 -4.94
N MET A 76 -0.51 -10.59 -6.05
CA MET A 76 -0.29 -9.29 -6.66
C MET A 76 -1.46 -8.95 -7.58
N LEU A 77 -1.88 -7.69 -7.59
CA LEU A 77 -3.08 -7.22 -8.28
C LEU A 77 -2.77 -5.97 -9.11
N ILE A 78 -3.45 -5.84 -10.25
CA ILE A 78 -3.46 -4.64 -11.08
C ILE A 78 -4.86 -4.02 -10.99
N GLY A 79 -4.91 -2.71 -10.77
CA GLY A 79 -6.14 -1.92 -10.76
C GLY A 79 -6.88 -2.02 -12.10
N ALA A 80 -8.21 -1.87 -12.06
CA ALA A 80 -9.05 -2.07 -13.25
C ALA A 80 -8.68 -1.12 -14.40
N PHE A 81 -8.31 0.12 -14.07
CA PHE A 81 -7.94 1.14 -15.06
C PHE A 81 -6.59 0.88 -15.71
N HIS A 82 -5.62 0.37 -14.96
CA HIS A 82 -4.27 0.13 -15.45
C HIS A 82 -4.16 -1.13 -16.32
N GLY A 83 -5.12 -2.06 -16.20
CA GLY A 83 -5.12 -3.34 -16.92
C GLY A 83 -4.91 -3.23 -18.43
N HIS A 84 -5.45 -2.19 -19.08
CA HIS A 84 -5.34 -2.02 -20.53
C HIS A 84 -3.89 -1.85 -21.03
N ALA A 85 -2.98 -1.41 -20.17
CA ALA A 85 -1.56 -1.19 -20.50
C ALA A 85 -0.78 -2.52 -20.52
N HIS A 86 -1.39 -3.61 -20.08
CA HIS A 86 -0.75 -4.92 -19.97
C HIS A 86 -1.20 -5.88 -21.07
N ASN A 87 -0.34 -6.83 -21.41
CA ASN A 87 -0.70 -7.90 -22.34
C ASN A 87 -1.81 -8.79 -21.75
N ARG A 88 -2.49 -9.55 -22.62
CA ARG A 88 -3.63 -10.39 -22.24
C ARG A 88 -3.33 -11.39 -21.12
N LEU A 89 -2.15 -12.02 -21.13
CA LEU A 89 -1.78 -12.99 -20.09
C LEU A 89 -1.64 -12.32 -18.72
N CYS A 90 -1.02 -11.13 -18.70
CA CYS A 90 -0.90 -10.34 -17.49
C CYS A 90 -2.28 -9.89 -16.97
N GLN A 91 -3.17 -9.45 -17.85
CA GLN A 91 -4.54 -9.11 -17.43
C GLN A 91 -5.26 -10.31 -16.80
N LEU A 92 -5.18 -11.49 -17.41
CA LEU A 92 -5.84 -12.70 -16.89
C LEU A 92 -5.28 -13.17 -15.53
N SER A 93 -4.00 -12.91 -15.26
CA SER A 93 -3.36 -13.34 -14.01
C SER A 93 -3.48 -12.34 -12.86
N PHE A 94 -3.50 -11.03 -13.15
CA PHE A 94 -3.35 -10.00 -12.13
C PHE A 94 -4.50 -8.99 -12.06
N LEU A 95 -5.33 -8.85 -13.10
CA LEU A 95 -6.37 -7.82 -13.11
C LEU A 95 -7.42 -8.10 -12.03
N ALA A 96 -7.69 -7.09 -11.19
CA ALA A 96 -8.62 -7.18 -10.07
C ALA A 96 -10.01 -7.74 -10.46
N THR A 97 -10.49 -7.41 -11.67
CA THR A 97 -11.79 -7.86 -12.19
C THR A 97 -11.92 -9.38 -12.28
N TYR A 98 -10.81 -10.12 -12.43
CA TYR A 98 -10.82 -11.59 -12.49
C TYR A 98 -10.54 -12.25 -11.14
N MET A 99 -10.42 -11.47 -10.07
CA MET A 99 -10.01 -11.94 -8.75
C MET A 99 -11.21 -12.05 -7.81
N GLU A 100 -11.48 -13.28 -7.39
CA GLU A 100 -12.56 -13.57 -6.45
C GLU A 100 -12.31 -12.88 -5.09
N GLY A 101 -13.38 -12.32 -4.53
CA GLY A 101 -13.37 -11.67 -3.21
C GLY A 101 -13.12 -10.16 -3.21
N LEU A 102 -12.66 -9.56 -4.31
CA LEU A 102 -12.45 -8.10 -4.40
C LEU A 102 -13.74 -7.32 -4.63
N GLY A 103 -14.75 -7.92 -5.27
CA GLY A 103 -15.99 -7.22 -5.62
C GLY A 103 -15.75 -6.18 -6.72
N LEU A 104 -16.30 -4.98 -6.54
CA LEU A 104 -16.17 -3.85 -7.49
C LEU A 104 -15.06 -2.87 -7.09
N GLU A 105 -14.04 -3.35 -6.36
CA GLU A 105 -12.92 -2.53 -5.92
C GLU A 105 -12.08 -2.06 -7.11
N ASP A 106 -11.80 -0.76 -7.19
CA ASP A 106 -10.93 -0.17 -8.21
C ASP A 106 -9.44 -0.30 -7.86
N LEU A 107 -9.15 -0.49 -6.57
CA LEU A 107 -7.83 -0.56 -5.95
C LEU A 107 -7.04 0.76 -6.00
N GLU A 108 -7.73 1.89 -6.15
CA GLU A 108 -7.14 3.24 -6.20
C GLU A 108 -7.11 3.94 -4.82
N GLY A 109 -7.38 3.19 -3.74
CA GLY A 109 -7.46 3.72 -2.38
C GLY A 109 -6.17 4.42 -1.93
N CYS A 110 -5.01 3.83 -2.20
CA CYS A 110 -3.71 4.42 -1.86
C CYS A 110 -3.47 5.73 -2.63
N GLU A 111 -3.82 5.79 -3.92
CA GLU A 111 -3.63 7.00 -4.74
C GLU A 111 -4.47 8.15 -4.22
N ARG A 112 -5.75 7.89 -3.91
CA ARG A 112 -6.65 8.88 -3.30
C ARG A 112 -6.10 9.37 -1.96
N PHE A 113 -5.64 8.45 -1.11
CA PHE A 113 -5.02 8.79 0.17
C PHE A 113 -3.80 9.69 -0.01
N PHE A 114 -2.88 9.33 -0.91
CA PHE A 114 -1.71 10.15 -1.20
C PHE A 114 -2.09 11.53 -1.74
N SER A 115 -3.07 11.59 -2.65
CA SER A 115 -3.61 12.83 -3.18
C SER A 115 -4.13 13.76 -2.08
N HIS A 116 -4.91 13.24 -1.13
CA HIS A 116 -5.39 14.03 0.01
C HIS A 116 -4.27 14.43 0.97
N SER A 117 -3.25 13.58 1.14
CA SER A 117 -2.12 13.85 2.03
C SER A 117 -1.16 14.92 1.49
N ASN A 118 -1.17 15.19 0.17
CA ASN A 118 -0.26 16.15 -0.46
C ASN A 118 -0.40 17.57 0.11
N ASP A 119 -1.60 17.96 0.52
CA ASP A 119 -1.85 19.25 1.17
C ASP A 119 -1.09 19.40 2.50
N LEU A 120 -0.67 18.26 3.08
CA LEU A 120 0.02 18.15 4.35
C LEU A 120 1.49 17.73 4.21
N ALA A 121 2.02 17.62 2.99
CA ALA A 121 3.42 17.25 2.75
C ALA A 121 4.45 18.18 3.43
N LYS A 122 4.00 19.35 3.93
CA LYS A 122 4.82 20.32 4.66
C LYS A 122 4.77 20.18 6.19
N CYS A 123 3.91 19.32 6.73
CA CYS A 123 3.62 19.21 8.16
C CYS A 123 3.83 17.76 8.66
N GLN A 124 4.59 17.58 9.75
CA GLN A 124 4.90 16.27 10.34
C GLN A 124 3.71 15.63 11.12
N GLU A 125 2.47 15.97 10.79
CA GLU A 125 1.26 15.57 11.55
C GLU A 125 0.43 14.51 10.80
N ILE A 126 1.08 13.60 10.07
CA ILE A 126 0.42 12.53 9.28
C ILE A 126 -0.54 11.68 10.14
N THR A 127 -0.19 11.48 11.42
CA THR A 127 -1.04 10.75 12.37
C THR A 127 -2.37 11.47 12.60
N GLN A 128 -2.37 12.79 12.76
CA GLN A 128 -3.61 13.56 12.98
C GLN A 128 -4.44 13.63 11.70
N PHE A 129 -3.78 13.76 10.56
CA PHE A 129 -4.44 13.65 9.27
C PHE A 129 -5.19 12.34 9.12
N ILE A 130 -4.54 11.21 9.38
CA ILE A 130 -5.18 9.90 9.25
C ILE A 130 -6.38 9.78 10.17
N LYS A 131 -6.24 10.19 11.45
CA LYS A 131 -7.36 10.19 12.40
C LYS A 131 -8.54 11.00 11.89
N HIS A 132 -8.27 12.18 11.34
CA HIS A 132 -9.31 13.03 10.77
C HIS A 132 -9.92 12.42 9.50
N HIS A 133 -9.08 11.99 8.56
CA HIS A 133 -9.49 11.39 7.30
C HIS A 133 -10.38 10.16 7.53
N ASP A 134 -9.94 9.23 8.38
CA ASP A 134 -10.71 8.03 8.70
C ASP A 134 -12.05 8.37 9.40
N SER A 135 -12.04 9.33 10.33
CA SER A 135 -13.23 9.67 11.13
C SER A 135 -14.29 10.46 10.35
N PHE A 136 -13.87 11.32 9.43
CA PHE A 136 -14.76 12.30 8.79
C PHE A 136 -14.93 12.07 7.30
N GLU A 137 -13.87 11.74 6.58
CA GLU A 137 -13.91 11.56 5.13
C GLU A 137 -14.28 10.11 4.77
N THR A 138 -13.47 9.14 5.20
CA THR A 138 -13.67 7.72 4.91
C THR A 138 -14.99 7.22 5.47
N TYR A 139 -15.27 7.53 6.74
CA TYR A 139 -16.51 7.10 7.39
C TYR A 139 -17.76 7.65 6.70
N ALA A 140 -17.78 8.94 6.32
CA ALA A 140 -18.93 9.52 5.63
C ALA A 140 -19.22 8.83 4.28
N ASN A 141 -18.17 8.32 3.61
CA ASN A 141 -18.27 7.62 2.34
C ASN A 141 -18.80 6.18 2.45
N LEU A 142 -18.91 5.60 3.65
CA LEU A 142 -19.51 4.27 3.87
C LEU A 142 -21.03 4.25 3.64
N SER A 143 -21.68 5.40 3.75
CA SER A 143 -23.15 5.54 3.85
C SER A 143 -23.87 5.80 2.51
N LYS A 144 -23.22 5.52 1.38
CA LYS A 144 -23.81 5.70 0.04
C LYS A 144 -24.31 4.38 -0.55
#